data_AF-A0A6L2PB67-F1
#
_entry.id   AF-A0A6L2PB67-F1
#
_cell.length_a   1.000
_cell.length_b   1.000
_cell.length_c   1.000
_cell.angle_alpha   90.00
_cell.angle_beta   90.00
_cell.angle_gamma   90.00
#
_symmetry.space_group_name_H-M   'P 1'
#
loop_
_entity.id
_entity.type
_entity.pdbx_description
1 polymer ?
#
loop_
_entity_poly.entity_id
_entity_poly.type
_entity_poly.pdbx_seq_one_letter_code
_entity_poly.pdbx_strand_id
1 'polypeptide(L)'
;TVQRGDKKIGDKCNVTSDCGFDGAICAGDKKSTCQCLPELPASNHIDKCGKLAAINDSCFFNEQCEMTNLQTECREGHCVCRFEMTPFTKNDGSIACA
;
A
#
# COMPACT_ATOMS: atom_id res chain seq x y z
N THR A 1 -6.18 -5.66 22.08
CA THR A 1 -6.19 -4.80 20.88
C THR A 1 -5.77 -3.42 21.29
N VAL A 2 -4.72 -2.84 20.70
CA VAL A 2 -4.34 -1.45 20.98
C VAL A 2 -5.48 -0.58 20.45
N GLN A 3 -6.10 0.21 21.33
CA GLN A 3 -7.16 1.13 20.93
C GLN A 3 -6.50 2.28 20.17
N ARG A 4 -6.64 2.28 18.83
CA ARG A 4 -6.23 3.39 17.97
C ARG A 4 -7.38 4.38 17.80
N GLY A 5 -7.06 5.61 17.42
CA GLY A 5 -8.03 6.64 17.04
C GLY A 5 -8.70 6.34 15.69
N ASP A 6 -9.30 7.36 15.09
CA ASP A 6 -10.09 7.28 13.87
C ASP A 6 -9.50 8.08 12.69
N LYS A 7 -8.36 8.75 12.90
CA LYS A 7 -7.74 9.60 11.88
C LYS A 7 -7.19 8.77 10.72
N LYS A 8 -7.40 9.29 9.53
CA LYS A 8 -7.03 8.71 8.24
C LYS A 8 -5.74 9.33 7.72
N ILE A 9 -5.22 8.76 6.63
CA ILE A 9 -4.00 9.26 5.98
C ILE A 9 -4.20 10.73 5.58
N GLY A 10 -3.22 11.58 5.94
CA GLY A 10 -3.26 13.02 5.70
C GLY A 10 -3.96 13.85 6.80
N ASP A 11 -4.71 13.23 7.71
CA ASP A 11 -5.31 13.95 8.84
C ASP A 11 -4.24 14.45 9.80
N LYS A 12 -4.46 15.63 10.38
CA LYS A 12 -3.60 16.18 11.44
C LYS A 12 -3.68 15.32 12.70
N CYS A 13 -2.53 14.96 13.25
CA CYS A 13 -2.39 14.17 14.47
C CYS A 13 -1.42 14.84 15.44
N ASN A 14 -1.49 14.44 16.71
CA ASN A 14 -0.53 14.85 17.74
C ASN A 14 0.39 13.68 18.11
N VAL A 15 -0.14 12.46 18.12
CA VAL A 15 0.60 11.23 18.43
C VAL A 15 0.18 10.10 17.48
N THR A 16 1.04 9.10 17.30
CA THR A 16 0.78 7.97 16.39
C THR A 16 -0.49 7.19 16.72
N SER A 17 -0.89 7.13 17.99
CA SER A 17 -2.12 6.44 18.40
C SER A 17 -3.40 7.14 17.92
N ASP A 18 -3.32 8.41 17.49
CA ASP A 18 -4.48 9.11 16.91
C ASP A 18 -4.85 8.53 15.53
N CYS A 19 -3.89 7.91 14.83
CA CYS A 19 -4.06 7.35 13.50
C CYS A 19 -4.65 5.95 13.56
N GLY A 20 -5.82 5.78 12.92
CA GLY A 20 -6.70 4.62 13.09
C GLY A 20 -6.35 3.36 12.31
N PHE A 21 -5.21 3.35 11.61
CA PHE A 21 -4.83 2.26 10.72
C PHE A 21 -3.49 1.63 11.13
N ASP A 22 -3.32 0.36 10.73
CA ASP A 22 -2.08 -0.36 10.95
C ASP A 22 -0.97 0.17 10.05
N GLY A 23 0.25 0.20 10.60
CA GLY A 23 1.40 0.79 9.90
C GLY A 23 1.41 2.31 9.87
N ALA A 24 0.54 2.99 10.63
CA ALA A 24 0.53 4.44 10.73
C ALA A 24 1.64 5.00 11.62
N ILE A 25 2.13 6.18 11.26
CA ILE A 25 2.94 7.07 12.09
C ILE A 25 2.39 8.49 12.03
N CYS A 26 2.40 9.21 13.16
CA CYS A 26 2.17 10.65 13.16
C CYS A 26 3.50 11.36 12.87
N ALA A 27 3.68 11.88 11.67
CA ALA A 27 4.97 12.42 11.21
C ALA A 27 4.81 13.73 10.42
N GLY A 28 5.87 14.55 10.42
CA GLY A 28 5.97 15.82 9.70
C GLY A 28 6.55 16.95 10.55
N ASP A 29 7.52 17.69 10.01
CA ASP A 29 8.35 18.65 10.76
C ASP A 29 7.60 19.91 11.23
N LYS A 30 6.56 20.33 10.50
CA LYS A 30 5.79 21.56 10.77
C LYS A 30 4.30 21.34 10.97
N LYS A 31 3.76 20.28 10.36
CA LYS A 31 2.36 19.88 10.45
C LYS A 31 2.35 18.36 10.45
N SER A 32 2.34 17.76 11.63
CA SER A 32 2.29 16.31 11.76
C SER A 32 0.95 15.79 11.24
N THR A 33 1.02 14.84 10.33
CA THR A 33 -0.14 14.15 9.76
C THR A 33 0.04 12.65 9.89
N CYS A 34 -1.08 11.93 9.84
CA CYS A 34 -1.05 10.48 9.77
C CYS A 34 -0.48 10.04 8.42
N GLN A 35 0.60 9.27 8.46
CA GLN A 35 1.32 8.77 7.29
C GLN A 35 1.59 7.28 7.45
N CYS A 36 1.92 6.60 6.36
CA CYS A 36 2.46 5.25 6.45
C CYS A 36 3.91 5.28 6.95
N LEU A 37 4.28 4.24 7.69
CA LEU A 37 5.66 3.98 8.02
C LEU A 37 6.52 3.83 6.74
N PRO A 38 7.78 4.28 6.72
CA PRO A 38 8.65 4.18 5.53
C PRO A 38 8.82 2.75 4.99
N GLU A 39 8.75 1.73 5.85
CA GLU A 39 8.82 0.31 5.48
C GLU A 39 7.50 -0.25 4.92
N LEU A 40 6.42 0.52 4.98
CA LEU A 40 5.11 0.23 4.39
C LEU A 40 4.71 1.34 3.39
N PRO A 41 5.48 1.55 2.31
CA PRO A 41 5.32 2.71 1.43
C PRO A 41 4.02 2.69 0.62
N ALA A 42 3.32 1.56 0.53
CA ALA A 42 2.04 1.47 -0.16
C ALA A 42 0.89 2.00 0.67
N SER A 43 0.02 2.78 0.04
CA SER A 43 -1.11 3.43 0.66
C SER A 43 -2.33 3.34 -0.24
N ASN A 44 -3.50 3.06 0.32
CA ASN A 44 -4.78 3.27 -0.38
C ASN A 44 -5.29 4.71 -0.26
N HIS A 45 -4.45 5.62 0.23
CA HIS A 45 -4.76 7.03 0.49
C HIS A 45 -5.89 7.31 1.49
N ILE A 46 -6.35 6.28 2.21
CA ILE A 46 -7.44 6.40 3.20
C ILE A 46 -6.96 5.90 4.56
N ASP A 47 -6.68 4.60 4.69
CA ASP A 47 -6.48 3.92 5.97
C ASP A 47 -5.77 2.57 5.86
N LYS A 48 -4.99 2.35 4.81
CA LYS A 48 -4.19 1.13 4.65
C LYS A 48 -2.76 1.49 4.32
N CYS A 49 -1.84 0.82 4.99
CA CYS A 49 -0.43 0.82 4.66
C CYS A 49 0.02 -0.60 4.34
N GLY A 50 0.94 -0.75 3.40
CA GLY A 50 1.41 -2.06 2.96
C GLY A 50 2.79 -2.00 2.33
N LYS A 51 3.37 -3.18 2.11
CA LYS A 51 4.57 -3.30 1.28
C LYS A 51 4.17 -3.24 -0.20
N LEU A 52 5.13 -2.84 -1.03
CA LEU A 52 5.04 -3.09 -2.47
C LEU A 52 4.90 -4.60 -2.71
N ALA A 53 4.09 -4.98 -3.69
CA ALA A 53 3.88 -6.37 -4.05
C ALA A 53 4.07 -6.52 -5.58
N ALA A 54 4.86 -7.52 -5.98
CA ALA A 54 5.02 -7.89 -7.39
C ALA A 54 3.94 -8.89 -7.81
N ILE A 55 3.84 -9.17 -9.11
CA ILE A 55 2.92 -10.19 -9.63
C ILE A 55 3.16 -11.53 -8.91
N ASN A 56 2.08 -12.18 -8.48
CA ASN A 56 2.02 -13.37 -7.62
C ASN A 56 2.34 -13.17 -6.13
N ASP A 57 2.85 -12.01 -5.71
CA ASP A 57 3.03 -11.73 -4.27
C ASP A 57 1.68 -11.45 -3.60
N SER A 58 1.62 -11.68 -2.29
CA SER A 58 0.44 -11.40 -1.49
C SER A 58 0.15 -9.89 -1.37
N CYS A 59 -1.12 -9.54 -1.41
CA CYS A 59 -1.61 -8.16 -1.30
C CYS A 59 -2.94 -8.10 -0.52
N PHE A 60 -3.29 -6.90 -0.06
CA PHE A 60 -4.54 -6.60 0.66
C PHE A 60 -5.36 -5.50 -0.03
N PHE A 61 -4.73 -4.68 -0.87
CA PHE A 61 -5.36 -3.61 -1.64
C PHE A 61 -4.56 -3.34 -2.93
N ASN A 62 -5.22 -2.74 -3.93
CA ASN A 62 -4.70 -2.62 -5.31
C ASN A 62 -3.40 -1.85 -5.40
N GLU A 63 -3.26 -0.77 -4.62
CA GLU A 63 -2.13 0.14 -4.70
C GLU A 63 -0.79 -0.52 -4.31
N GLN A 64 -0.82 -1.64 -3.57
CA GLN A 64 0.39 -2.46 -3.34
C GLN A 64 0.97 -3.01 -4.64
N CYS A 65 0.09 -3.41 -5.57
CA CYS A 65 0.44 -3.96 -6.87
C CYS A 65 0.71 -2.84 -7.89
N GLU A 66 -0.18 -1.84 -7.95
CA GLU A 66 -0.15 -0.77 -8.94
C GLU A 66 1.12 0.09 -8.87
N MET A 67 1.67 0.29 -7.68
CA MET A 67 2.93 1.02 -7.52
C MET A 67 4.15 0.25 -8.03
N THR A 68 4.10 -1.08 -8.07
CA THR A 68 5.14 -1.91 -8.69
C THR A 68 4.92 -1.97 -10.20
N ASN A 69 3.67 -2.18 -10.62
CA ASN A 69 3.26 -2.23 -12.01
C ASN A 69 1.82 -1.75 -12.14
N LEU A 70 1.61 -0.60 -12.80
CA LEU A 70 0.29 0.00 -12.99
C LEU A 70 -0.71 -0.94 -13.66
N GLN A 71 -0.28 -1.94 -14.44
CA GLN A 71 -1.16 -2.91 -15.11
C GLN A 71 -1.58 -4.08 -14.21
N THR A 72 -1.45 -3.95 -12.90
CA THR A 72 -1.81 -5.00 -11.94
C THR A 72 -2.90 -4.54 -10.99
N GLU A 73 -3.57 -5.50 -10.35
CA GLU A 73 -4.53 -5.26 -9.28
C GLU A 73 -4.39 -6.34 -8.21
N CYS A 74 -4.93 -6.08 -7.02
CA CYS A 74 -4.99 -7.08 -5.96
C CYS A 74 -6.26 -7.91 -6.10
N ARG A 75 -6.13 -9.16 -6.53
CA ARG A 75 -7.25 -10.08 -6.75
C ARG A 75 -7.00 -11.36 -5.97
N GLU A 76 -7.98 -11.79 -5.18
CA GLU A 76 -7.88 -13.02 -4.36
C GLU A 76 -6.61 -13.06 -3.49
N GLY A 77 -6.21 -11.90 -2.96
CA GLY A 77 -5.06 -11.76 -2.07
C GLY A 77 -3.70 -11.80 -2.76
N HIS A 78 -3.63 -11.79 -4.09
CA HIS A 78 -2.37 -11.76 -4.84
C HIS A 78 -2.41 -10.71 -5.96
N CYS A 79 -1.24 -10.17 -6.31
CA CYS A 79 -1.15 -9.25 -7.44
C CYS A 79 -1.26 -10.01 -8.76
N VAL A 80 -2.23 -9.62 -9.59
CA VAL A 80 -2.47 -10.20 -10.92
C VAL A 80 -2.50 -9.11 -11.98
N CYS A 81 -2.30 -9.49 -13.23
CA CYS A 81 -2.51 -8.58 -14.35
C CYS A 81 -4.01 -8.24 -14.51
N ARG A 82 -4.30 -6.97 -14.77
CA ARG A 82 -5.66 -6.48 -15.03
C ARG A 82 -5.98 -6.51 -16.53
N PHE A 83 -7.21 -6.15 -16.91
CA PHE A 83 -7.67 -6.08 -18.32
C PHE A 83 -7.48 -7.36 -19.14
N GLU A 84 -7.60 -8.53 -18.50
CA GLU A 84 -7.42 -9.84 -19.15
C GLU A 84 -6.01 -10.06 -19.72
N MET A 85 -5.04 -9.23 -19.33
CA MET A 85 -3.63 -9.38 -19.71
C MET A 85 -3.02 -10.60 -19.01
N THR A 86 -2.02 -11.20 -19.66
CA THR A 86 -1.34 -12.39 -19.15
C THR A 86 0.06 -12.03 -18.64
N PRO A 87 0.49 -12.55 -17.47
CA PRO A 87 1.85 -12.34 -17.00
C PRO A 87 2.86 -13.06 -17.89
N PHE A 88 3.96 -12.40 -18.22
CA PHE A 88 5.09 -12.99 -18.94
C PHE A 88 6.43 -12.56 -18.32
N THR A 89 7.44 -13.42 -18.45
CA THR A 89 8.80 -13.15 -17.94
C THR A 89 9.64 -12.48 -19.02
N LYS A 90 10.22 -11.32 -18.69
CA LYS A 90 11.16 -10.59 -19.55
C LYS A 90 12.55 -11.23 -19.51
N ASN A 91 13.41 -10.82 -20.44
CA ASN A 91 14.80 -11.30 -20.53
C ASN A 91 15.65 -11.01 -19.28
N ASP A 92 15.28 -10.00 -18.50
CA ASP A 92 15.93 -9.64 -17.23
C ASP A 92 15.38 -10.42 -16.02
N GLY A 93 14.44 -11.35 -16.24
CA GLY A 93 13.78 -12.13 -15.19
C GLY A 93 12.60 -11.44 -14.52
N SER A 94 12.29 -10.18 -14.85
CA SER A 94 11.12 -9.49 -14.30
C SER A 94 9.82 -9.96 -14.94
N ILE A 95 8.72 -9.93 -14.18
CA ILE A 95 7.38 -10.30 -14.69
C ILE A 95 6.62 -9.01 -15.07
N ALA A 96 6.00 -9.01 -16.25
CA ALA A 96 5.14 -7.93 -16.73
C ALA A 96 3.84 -8.46 -17.33
N CYS A 97 2.91 -7.55 -17.62
CA CYS A 97 1.62 -7.89 -18.23
C CYS A 97 1.66 -7.57 -19.73
N ALA A 98 1.17 -8.49 -20.57
CA ALA A 98 0.96 -8.30 -22.01
C ALA A 98 -0.44 -8.75 -22.43
#